data_AF-A0A1F6EXL4-F1
#
_entry.id   AF-A0A1F6EXL4-F1
#
_cell.length_a   1.000
_cell.length_b   1.000
_cell.length_c   1.000
_cell.angle_alpha   90.00
_cell.angle_beta   90.00
_cell.angle_gamma   90.00
#
_symmetry.space_group_name_H-M   'P 1'
#
loop_
_entity.id
_entity.type
_entity.pdbx_description
1 polymer ?
#
loop_
_entity_poly.entity_id
_entity_poly.type
_entity_poly.pdbx_seq_one_letter_code
_entity_poly.pdbx_strand_id
1 'polypeptide(L)'
;MNTQNERNNMMRDLGVVILSIVVAFILAKTGAVAGILTSTHEWELLGSLVAGIFFVSIFTAAPAGVVFIEIAAANSIWEVALLGGIGALIGDLLIFSFIKDSISEDIHWLMR
;
A
#
# COMPACT_ATOMS: atom_id res chain seq x y z
N MET A 1 8.53 -32.16 -10.04
CA MET A 1 8.98 -30.80 -9.68
C MET A 1 9.07 -29.97 -10.95
N ASN A 2 8.10 -29.08 -11.19
CA ASN A 2 8.00 -28.30 -12.44
C ASN A 2 8.56 -26.89 -12.21
N THR A 3 9.87 -26.72 -12.37
CA THR A 3 10.63 -25.49 -12.06
C THR A 3 10.39 -24.32 -13.03
N GLN A 4 9.56 -24.49 -14.07
CA GLN A 4 9.27 -23.44 -15.05
C GLN A 4 8.16 -22.47 -14.61
N ASN A 5 7.17 -22.91 -13.81
CA ASN A 5 6.07 -22.03 -13.39
C ASN A 5 6.47 -21.05 -12.28
N GLU A 6 7.40 -21.42 -11.39
CA GLU A 6 7.83 -20.56 -10.27
C GLU A 6 8.63 -19.34 -10.73
N ARG A 7 9.45 -19.48 -11.80
CA ARG A 7 10.19 -18.35 -12.39
C ARG A 7 9.27 -17.29 -12.97
N ASN A 8 8.16 -17.70 -13.59
CA ASN A 8 7.24 -16.77 -14.24
C ASN A 8 6.46 -15.93 -13.22
N ASN A 9 6.12 -16.51 -12.06
CA ASN A 9 5.50 -15.77 -10.95
C ASN A 9 6.49 -14.79 -10.31
N MET A 10 7.74 -15.19 -10.09
CA MET A 10 8.77 -14.30 -9.54
C MET A 10 9.10 -13.12 -10.46
N MET A 11 9.18 -13.33 -11.79
CA MET A 11 9.38 -12.26 -12.77
C MET A 11 8.17 -11.31 -12.85
N ARG A 12 6.96 -11.85 -12.67
CA ARG A 12 5.73 -11.04 -12.60
C ARG A 12 5.72 -10.17 -11.34
N ASP A 13 6.05 -10.72 -10.19
CA ASP A 13 6.10 -9.96 -8.92
C ASP A 13 7.16 -8.86 -8.99
N LEU A 14 8.35 -9.16 -9.52
CA LEU A 14 9.38 -8.15 -9.80
C LEU A 14 8.89 -7.07 -10.76
N GLY A 15 8.15 -7.44 -11.80
CA GLY A 15 7.52 -6.51 -12.74
C GLY A 15 6.50 -5.60 -12.06
N VAL A 16 5.68 -6.13 -11.15
CA VAL A 16 4.70 -5.34 -10.38
C VAL A 16 5.41 -4.38 -9.40
N VAL A 17 6.50 -4.80 -8.75
CA VAL A 17 7.31 -3.91 -7.90
C VAL A 17 7.97 -2.79 -8.72
N ILE A 18 8.54 -3.09 -9.87
CA ILE A 18 9.13 -2.06 -10.74
C ILE A 18 8.03 -1.09 -11.23
N LEU A 19 6.87 -1.62 -11.62
CA LEU A 19 5.73 -0.80 -12.02
C LEU A 19 5.26 0.10 -10.88
N SER A 20 5.20 -0.40 -9.65
CA SER A 20 4.78 0.42 -8.51
C SER A 20 5.77 1.53 -8.19
N ILE A 21 7.07 1.30 -8.35
CA ILE A 21 8.11 2.33 -8.22
C ILE A 21 7.95 3.40 -9.31
N VAL A 22 7.68 3.00 -10.56
CA VAL A 22 7.42 3.94 -11.66
C VAL A 22 6.17 4.78 -11.38
N VAL A 23 5.09 4.14 -10.93
CA VAL A 23 3.86 4.84 -10.54
C VAL A 23 4.13 5.82 -9.40
N ALA A 24 4.87 5.39 -8.35
CA ALA A 24 5.27 6.26 -7.24
C ALA A 24 6.06 7.49 -7.73
N PHE A 25 7.01 7.29 -8.63
CA PHE A 25 7.80 8.37 -9.22
C PHE A 25 6.94 9.34 -10.04
N ILE A 26 5.96 8.82 -10.80
CA ILE A 26 5.02 9.65 -11.56
C ILE A 26 4.13 10.46 -10.61
N LEU A 27 3.60 9.85 -9.54
CA LEU A 27 2.81 10.57 -8.53
C LEU A 27 3.64 11.66 -7.85
N ALA A 28 4.87 11.34 -7.44
CA ALA A 28 5.80 12.29 -6.82
C ALA A 28 6.09 13.48 -7.74
N LYS A 29 6.27 13.23 -9.05
CA LYS A 29 6.64 14.27 -10.00
C LYS A 29 5.45 15.09 -10.51
N THR A 30 4.28 14.47 -10.61
CA THR A 30 3.07 15.18 -11.05
C THR A 30 2.43 16.01 -9.96
N GLY A 31 2.77 15.77 -8.68
CA GLY A 31 2.13 16.46 -7.55
C GLY A 31 0.60 16.26 -7.56
N ALA A 32 0.12 15.20 -8.21
CA ALA A 32 -1.31 14.89 -8.31
C ALA A 32 -1.92 14.70 -6.91
N VAL A 33 -1.10 14.22 -5.97
CA VAL A 33 -1.44 14.09 -4.56
C VAL A 33 -1.55 15.48 -3.93
N ALA A 34 -0.51 16.32 -4.03
CA ALA A 34 -0.55 17.69 -3.53
C ALA A 34 -1.72 18.51 -4.09
N GLY A 35 -1.99 18.45 -5.39
CA GLY A 35 -3.08 19.21 -6.01
C GLY A 35 -4.49 18.84 -5.49
N ILE A 36 -4.68 17.59 -5.06
CA ILE A 36 -5.95 17.14 -4.47
C ILE A 36 -5.97 17.42 -2.96
N LEU A 37 -4.83 17.30 -2.26
CA LEU A 37 -4.74 17.43 -0.81
C LEU A 37 -4.65 18.87 -0.29
N THR A 38 -4.04 19.80 -1.02
CA THR A 38 -3.87 21.19 -0.57
C THR A 38 -5.17 22.00 -0.50
N SER A 39 -6.30 21.42 -0.93
CA SER A 39 -7.59 22.11 -0.94
C SER A 39 -8.24 22.20 0.44
N THR A 40 -7.87 21.36 1.42
CA THR A 40 -8.39 21.41 2.80
C THR A 40 -7.52 20.58 3.76
N HIS A 41 -7.16 21.12 4.93
CA HIS A 41 -6.35 20.44 5.95
C HIS A 41 -6.92 19.07 6.40
N GLU A 42 -8.25 18.93 6.42
CA GLU A 42 -8.91 17.64 6.73
C GLU A 42 -8.65 16.56 5.68
N TRP A 43 -8.44 16.93 4.42
CA TRP A 43 -8.11 15.97 3.34
C TRP A 43 -6.70 15.42 3.48
N GLU A 44 -5.79 16.16 4.13
CA GLU A 44 -4.42 15.73 4.40
C GLU A 44 -4.39 14.66 5.51
N LEU A 45 -5.21 14.82 6.55
CA LEU A 45 -5.39 13.82 7.61
C LEU A 45 -6.01 12.52 7.07
N LEU A 46 -7.07 12.63 6.26
CA LEU A 46 -7.66 11.45 5.60
C LEU A 46 -6.68 10.81 4.61
N GLY A 47 -5.88 11.62 3.90
CA GLY A 47 -4.81 11.15 3.03
C GLY A 47 -3.79 10.30 3.77
N SER A 48 -3.40 10.69 5.00
CA SER A 48 -2.46 9.92 5.82
C SER A 48 -3.01 8.55 6.22
N LEU A 49 -4.29 8.47 6.58
CA LEU A 49 -4.97 7.22 6.91
C LEU A 49 -5.00 6.27 5.71
N VAL A 50 -5.41 6.78 4.55
CA VAL A 50 -5.48 5.98 3.32
C VAL A 50 -4.08 5.54 2.88
N ALA A 51 -3.10 6.44 2.90
CA ALA A 51 -1.70 6.10 2.64
C ALA A 51 -1.22 4.99 3.57
N GLY A 52 -1.61 5.01 4.85
CA GLY A 52 -1.35 3.95 5.82
C GLY A 52 -1.88 2.59 5.39
N ILE A 53 -3.15 2.52 4.97
CA ILE A 53 -3.76 1.27 4.49
C ILE A 53 -2.98 0.72 3.29
N PHE A 54 -2.59 1.59 2.36
CA PHE A 54 -1.79 1.23 1.19
C PHE A 54 -0.31 0.95 1.50
N PHE A 55 0.20 1.30 2.68
CA PHE A 55 1.61 1.09 3.00
C PHE A 55 1.96 -0.38 3.29
N VAL A 56 0.98 -1.18 3.69
CA VAL A 56 1.19 -2.55 4.18
C VAL A 56 1.71 -3.53 3.12
N SER A 57 1.34 -3.33 1.85
CA SER A 57 1.77 -4.22 0.76
C SER A 57 3.03 -3.71 0.07
N ILE A 58 3.95 -4.62 -0.26
CA ILE A 58 5.23 -4.29 -0.93
C ILE A 58 5.01 -3.60 -2.28
N PHE A 59 3.88 -3.87 -2.93
CA PHE A 59 3.51 -3.28 -4.21
C PHE A 59 2.98 -1.86 -4.07
N THR A 60 2.55 -1.44 -2.89
CA THR A 60 1.94 -0.12 -2.67
C THR A 60 2.72 0.73 -1.65
N ALA A 61 3.72 0.16 -1.00
CA ALA A 61 4.62 0.84 -0.06
C ALA A 61 5.38 2.01 -0.71
N ALA A 62 5.89 1.84 -1.93
CA ALA A 62 6.59 2.92 -2.64
C ALA A 62 5.69 4.13 -2.94
N PRO A 63 4.52 3.99 -3.60
CA PRO A 63 3.63 5.13 -3.83
C PRO A 63 3.03 5.69 -2.53
N ALA A 64 2.71 4.86 -1.53
CA ALA A 64 2.24 5.32 -0.23
C ALA A 64 3.30 6.13 0.54
N GLY A 65 4.57 5.73 0.44
CA GLY A 65 5.69 6.46 1.05
C GLY A 65 5.88 7.86 0.46
N VAL A 66 5.73 8.01 -0.86
CA VAL A 66 5.73 9.33 -1.51
C VAL A 66 4.62 10.22 -0.95
N VAL A 67 3.40 9.68 -0.83
CA VAL A 67 2.26 10.40 -0.25
C VAL A 67 2.56 10.83 1.19
N PHE A 68 3.13 9.95 2.01
CA PHE A 68 3.50 10.30 3.39
C PHE A 68 4.53 11.43 3.46
N ILE A 69 5.56 11.41 2.62
CA ILE A 69 6.58 12.47 2.57
C ILE A 69 5.93 13.81 2.25
N GLU A 70 5.01 13.83 1.28
CA GLU A 70 4.33 15.05 0.85
C GLU A 70 3.37 15.59 1.92
N ILE A 71 2.61 14.71 2.59
CA ILE A 71 1.70 15.09 3.68
C ILE A 71 2.48 15.56 4.92
N ALA A 72 3.56 14.85 5.28
CA ALA A 72 4.39 15.19 6.43
C ALA A 72 5.17 16.49 6.24
N ALA A 73 5.38 16.93 4.99
CA ALA A 73 5.95 18.24 4.70
C ALA A 73 4.96 19.39 4.97
N ALA A 74 3.65 19.14 4.85
CA ALA A 74 2.59 20.12 5.04
C ALA A 74 1.98 20.13 6.47
N ASN A 75 2.13 19.03 7.23
CA ASN A 75 1.47 18.80 8.52
C ASN A 75 2.44 18.42 9.64
N SER A 76 1.92 18.35 10.87
CA SER A 76 2.68 17.78 11.99
C SER A 76 3.00 16.31 11.73
N ILE A 77 4.29 15.99 11.67
CA ILE A 77 4.81 14.62 11.44
C ILE A 77 4.17 13.61 12.41
N TRP A 78 3.90 14.02 13.65
CA TRP A 78 3.29 13.16 14.67
C TRP A 78 1.85 12.76 14.35
N GLU A 79 1.04 13.69 13.84
CA GLU A 79 -0.37 13.42 13.50
C GLU A 79 -0.47 12.50 12.29
N VAL A 80 0.36 12.77 11.28
CA VAL A 80 0.46 11.95 10.06
C VAL A 80 0.94 10.53 10.40
N ALA A 81 1.93 10.40 11.29
CA ALA A 81 2.42 9.09 11.72
C ALA A 81 1.37 8.31 12.54
N LEU A 82 0.61 8.99 13.39
CA LEU A 82 -0.41 8.36 14.21
C LEU A 82 -1.59 7.87 13.36
N LEU A 83 -2.14 8.73 12.51
CA LEU A 83 -3.23 8.35 11.60
C LEU A 83 -2.78 7.36 10.53
N GLY A 84 -1.60 7.57 9.94
CA GLY A 84 -0.99 6.62 9.02
C GLY A 84 -0.74 5.26 9.65
N GLY A 85 -0.30 5.22 10.91
CA GLY A 85 -0.15 3.98 11.66
C GLY A 85 -1.48 3.26 11.92
N ILE A 86 -2.55 3.98 12.26
CA ILE A 86 -3.90 3.41 12.38
C ILE A 86 -4.37 2.86 11.02
N GLY A 87 -4.12 3.59 9.93
CA GLY A 87 -4.40 3.13 8.58
C GLY A 87 -3.67 1.83 8.24
N ALA A 88 -2.38 1.75 8.57
CA ALA A 88 -1.59 0.54 8.36
C ALA A 88 -2.10 -0.65 9.17
N LEU A 89 -2.48 -0.45 10.43
CA LEU A 89 -3.11 -1.48 11.25
C LEU A 89 -4.41 -2.02 10.60
N ILE A 90 -5.25 -1.12 10.07
CA ILE A 90 -6.47 -1.52 9.35
C ILE A 90 -6.10 -2.30 8.08
N GLY A 91 -5.10 -1.86 7.34
CA GLY A 91 -4.59 -2.55 6.15
C GLY A 91 -4.10 -3.97 6.46
N ASP A 92 -3.34 -4.13 7.54
CA ASP A 92 -2.86 -5.45 8.02
C ASP A 92 -4.05 -6.37 8.36
N LEU A 93 -5.06 -5.86 9.07
CA LEU A 93 -6.25 -6.64 9.41
C LEU A 93 -7.08 -7.04 8.17
N LEU A 94 -7.20 -6.15 7.19
CA LEU A 94 -7.89 -6.45 5.92
C LEU A 94 -7.16 -7.54 5.14
N ILE A 95 -5.84 -7.42 4.99
CA ILE A 95 -5.03 -8.42 4.31
C ILE A 95 -5.09 -9.75 5.07
N PHE A 96 -4.99 -9.71 6.40
CA PHE A 96 -5.08 -10.90 7.23
C PHE A 96 -6.44 -11.59 7.09
N SER A 97 -7.55 -10.84 7.10
CA SER A 97 -8.89 -11.41 6.89
C SER A 97 -9.01 -12.06 5.52
N PHE A 98 -8.53 -11.39 4.47
CA PHE A 98 -8.64 -11.88 3.10
C PHE A 98 -7.78 -13.13 2.84
N ILE A 99 -6.55 -13.15 3.37
CA ILE A 99 -5.64 -14.31 3.26
C ILE A 99 -6.14 -15.48 4.10
N LYS A 100 -6.67 -15.20 5.31
CA LYS A 100 -7.21 -16.25 6.17
C LYS A 100 -8.37 -16.98 5.49
N ASP A 101 -9.25 -16.24 4.82
CA ASP A 101 -10.41 -16.83 4.15
C ASP A 101 -9.98 -17.70 2.95
N SER A 102 -8.98 -17.27 2.15
CA SER A 102 -8.48 -18.06 1.02
C SER A 102 -7.74 -19.33 1.45
N ILE A 103 -6.89 -19.24 2.48
CA ILE A 103 -6.17 -20.40 3.03
C ILE A 103 -7.16 -21.37 3.70
N SER A 104 -8.22 -20.87 4.33
CA SER A 104 -9.23 -21.71 4.99
C SER A 104 -10.03 -22.54 3.98
N GLU A 105 -10.38 -21.99 2.82
CA GLU A 105 -10.99 -22.76 1.73
C GLU A 105 -10.02 -23.83 1.20
N ASP A 106 -8.75 -23.48 1.06
CA ASP A 106 -7.73 -24.41 0.54
C ASP A 106 -7.45 -25.59 1.49
N ILE A 107 -7.42 -25.34 2.79
CA ILE A 107 -7.24 -26.40 3.79
C ILE A 107 -8.46 -27.33 3.82
N HIS A 108 -9.66 -26.81 3.55
CA HIS A 108 -10.89 -27.61 3.59
C HIS A 108 -11.01 -28.57 2.39
N TRP A 109 -10.47 -28.23 1.23
CA TRP A 109 -10.44 -29.17 0.08
C TRP A 109 -9.44 -30.31 0.31
N LEU A 110 -8.30 -30.03 0.95
CA LEU A 110 -7.24 -31.02 1.16
C LEU A 110 -7.59 -32.07 2.24
N MET A 111 -8.51 -31.73 3.15
CA MET A 111 -9.01 -32.64 4.19
C MET A 111 -10.21 -33.50 3.75
N ARG A 112 -10.65 -33.41 2.49
CA ARG A 112 -11.74 -34.23 1.92
C ARG A 112 -11.19 -35.33 1.03
#